data_AF-V5HBL8-F1
#
_entry.id   AF-V5HBL8-F1
#
_cell.length_a   1.000
_cell.length_b   1.000
_cell.length_c   1.000
_cell.angle_alpha   90.00
_cell.angle_beta   90.00
_cell.angle_gamma   90.00
#
_symmetry.space_group_name_H-M   'P 1'
#
loop_
_entity.id
_entity.type
_entity.pdbx_description
1 polymer ?
#
loop_
_entity_poly.entity_id
_entity_poly.type
_entity_poly.pdbx_seq_one_letter_code
_entity_poly.pdbx_strand_id
1 'polypeptide(L)'
;GEFNMTRTARKNGQYFMCLTVPPTEVDEIAELLLIQSVIVNHKYGQESVIKKYPHLRALIKGKSIDPWSTVKIAAIKGINSTQFSAIAKPPRWKKDIYTHVITEQAKSDIWVQSWRRPMFGWLYPVCDRNYSVKGRTKLRLDGYNFNSTSYLEYSYLNDHSKFAVAVNTSLFCFSSLNRGSTQFHRGGELLCRDNETVAGLFRRTVAKVEVCDATDPSGNPQTPNRTWIRNHD
;
A
#
# COMPACT_ATOMS: atom_id res chain seq x y z
N GLY A 1 -15.05 -16.95 -16.83
CA GLY A 1 -14.34 -17.52 -15.67
C GLY A 1 -15.05 -17.05 -14.43
N GLU A 2 -15.41 -17.96 -13.53
CA GLU A 2 -16.00 -17.59 -12.23
C GLU A 2 -14.88 -17.17 -11.28
N PHE A 3 -14.95 -15.94 -10.77
CA PHE A 3 -14.03 -15.46 -9.75
C PHE A 3 -14.56 -15.83 -8.37
N ASN A 4 -13.91 -16.79 -7.69
CA ASN A 4 -14.30 -17.19 -6.35
C ASN A 4 -13.44 -16.47 -5.30
N MET A 5 -14.07 -15.59 -4.50
CA MET A 5 -13.41 -14.93 -3.38
C MET A 5 -12.86 -15.97 -2.39
N THR A 6 -11.57 -15.86 -2.06
CA THR A 6 -10.93 -16.75 -1.09
C THR A 6 -11.64 -16.69 0.27
N ARG A 7 -11.55 -17.78 1.05
CA ARG A 7 -12.18 -17.87 2.38
C ARG A 7 -11.78 -16.71 3.31
N THR A 8 -10.57 -16.21 3.18
CA THR A 8 -10.07 -15.10 4.00
C THR A 8 -10.56 -13.74 3.51
N ALA A 9 -10.78 -13.56 2.19
CA ALA A 9 -11.38 -12.33 1.65
C ALA A 9 -12.83 -12.12 2.13
N ARG A 10 -13.55 -13.20 2.48
CA ARG A 10 -14.92 -13.12 3.02
C ARG A 10 -15.00 -12.78 4.51
N LYS A 11 -13.91 -12.96 5.26
CA LYS A 11 -13.90 -12.89 6.73
C LYS A 11 -13.22 -11.66 7.29
N ASN A 12 -12.31 -11.05 6.52
CA ASN A 12 -11.47 -9.95 7.00
C ASN A 12 -11.92 -8.64 6.35
N GLY A 13 -11.74 -7.55 7.08
CA GLY A 13 -11.91 -6.21 6.56
C GLY A 13 -11.09 -6.01 5.28
N GLN A 14 -11.67 -5.30 4.32
CA GLN A 14 -11.00 -4.90 3.09
C GLN A 14 -11.63 -3.61 2.61
N TYR A 15 -10.87 -2.81 1.88
CA TYR A 15 -11.43 -1.71 1.12
C TYR A 15 -10.98 -1.81 -0.33
N PHE A 16 -11.70 -1.12 -1.18
CA PHE A 16 -11.44 -1.06 -2.61
C PHE A 16 -11.28 0.40 -3.01
N MET A 17 -10.39 0.63 -3.95
CA MET A 17 -10.23 1.93 -4.59
C MET A 17 -10.42 1.75 -6.09
N CYS A 18 -11.27 2.58 -6.68
CA CYS A 18 -11.56 2.59 -8.10
C CYS A 18 -11.27 3.99 -8.64
N LEU A 19 -10.74 4.04 -9.86
CA LEU A 19 -10.35 5.27 -10.52
C LEU A 19 -10.98 5.34 -11.90
N THR A 20 -11.51 6.51 -12.24
CA THR A 20 -11.86 6.84 -13.61
C THR A 20 -10.76 7.74 -14.17
N VAL A 21 -10.09 7.27 -15.22
CA VAL A 21 -8.97 7.95 -15.86
C VAL A 21 -9.27 8.17 -17.36
N PRO A 22 -8.73 9.24 -17.98
CA PRO A 22 -8.82 9.39 -19.43
C PRO A 22 -7.95 8.34 -20.14
N PRO A 23 -8.23 8.03 -21.43
CA PRO A 23 -7.47 7.04 -22.19
C PRO A 23 -5.97 7.35 -22.30
N THR A 24 -5.56 8.60 -22.12
CA THR A 24 -4.16 9.04 -22.14
C THR A 24 -3.32 8.44 -21.00
N GLU A 25 -3.93 8.03 -19.89
CA GLU A 25 -3.21 7.45 -18.74
C GLU A 25 -3.00 5.93 -18.87
N VAL A 26 -3.66 5.28 -19.84
CA VAL A 26 -3.70 3.80 -19.94
C VAL A 26 -2.31 3.20 -20.11
N ASP A 27 -1.46 3.80 -20.96
CA ASP A 27 -0.14 3.24 -21.23
C ASP A 27 0.83 3.45 -20.07
N GLU A 28 0.74 4.59 -19.37
CA GLU A 28 1.54 4.85 -18.16
C GLU A 28 1.16 3.87 -17.05
N ILE A 29 -0.14 3.63 -16.83
CA ILE A 29 -0.61 2.60 -15.87
C ILE A 29 -0.09 1.22 -16.25
N ALA A 30 -0.09 0.87 -17.54
CA ALA A 30 0.43 -0.41 -18.01
C ALA A 30 1.95 -0.54 -17.77
N GLU A 31 2.73 0.53 -17.95
CA GLU A 31 4.15 0.56 -17.61
C GLU A 31 4.38 0.35 -16.11
N LEU A 32 3.58 1.00 -15.25
CA LEU A 32 3.67 0.81 -13.80
C LEU A 32 3.39 -0.65 -13.40
N LEU A 33 2.36 -1.28 -13.98
CA LEU A 33 2.04 -2.70 -13.73
C LEU A 33 3.16 -3.64 -14.19
N LEU A 34 3.79 -3.31 -15.32
CA LEU A 34 4.98 -3.99 -15.84
C LEU A 34 6.13 -3.91 -14.82
N ILE A 35 6.47 -2.72 -14.32
CA ILE A 35 7.52 -2.50 -13.29
C ILE A 35 7.25 -3.34 -12.04
N GLN A 36 5.99 -3.41 -11.61
CA GLN A 36 5.55 -4.18 -10.45
C GLN A 36 5.62 -5.70 -10.68
N SER A 37 5.85 -6.17 -11.90
CA SER A 37 5.88 -7.59 -12.29
C SER A 37 4.58 -8.32 -11.92
N VAL A 38 3.43 -7.71 -12.24
CA VAL A 38 2.12 -8.32 -11.97
C VAL A 38 1.88 -9.59 -12.79
N ILE A 39 1.06 -10.49 -12.26
CA ILE A 39 0.61 -11.69 -12.97
C ILE A 39 -0.72 -11.38 -13.64
N VAL A 40 -0.75 -11.44 -14.98
CA VAL A 40 -1.96 -11.22 -15.78
C VAL A 40 -2.67 -12.55 -16.01
N ASN A 41 -3.83 -12.75 -15.38
CA ASN A 41 -4.58 -14.01 -15.49
C ASN A 41 -5.55 -14.04 -16.68
N HIS A 42 -6.34 -12.97 -16.85
CA HIS A 42 -7.34 -12.86 -17.89
C HIS A 42 -7.11 -11.59 -18.69
N LYS A 43 -7.19 -11.70 -20.01
CA LYS A 43 -6.96 -10.59 -20.94
C LYS A 43 -8.01 -10.61 -22.04
N TYR A 44 -8.72 -9.51 -22.17
CA TYR A 44 -9.72 -9.29 -23.20
C TYR A 44 -9.58 -7.86 -23.70
N GLY A 45 -9.62 -7.68 -25.02
CA GLY A 45 -9.52 -6.35 -25.62
C GLY A 45 -9.46 -6.47 -27.14
N GLN A 46 -10.00 -5.45 -27.81
CA GLN A 46 -9.89 -5.36 -29.27
C GLN A 46 -8.44 -5.00 -29.65
N GLU A 47 -7.88 -5.73 -30.61
CA GLU A 47 -6.49 -5.52 -31.06
C GLU A 47 -6.26 -4.08 -31.57
N SER A 48 -7.30 -3.45 -32.13
CA SER A 48 -7.28 -2.04 -32.56
C SER A 48 -7.04 -1.05 -31.41
N VAL A 49 -7.48 -1.39 -30.19
CA VAL A 49 -7.25 -0.58 -28.99
C VAL A 49 -5.88 -0.91 -28.41
N ILE A 50 -5.54 -2.19 -28.28
CA ILE A 50 -4.27 -2.65 -27.70
C ILE A 50 -3.07 -2.10 -28.48
N LYS A 51 -3.15 -2.04 -29.81
CA LYS A 51 -2.07 -1.51 -30.65
C LYS A 51 -1.75 -0.02 -30.40
N LYS A 52 -2.66 0.75 -29.80
CA LYS A 52 -2.45 2.17 -29.46
C LYS A 52 -1.55 2.36 -28.24
N TYR A 53 -1.37 1.33 -27.43
CA TYR A 53 -0.73 1.40 -26.11
C TYR A 53 0.39 0.35 -26.02
N PRO A 54 1.64 0.72 -26.34
CA PRO A 54 2.78 -0.20 -26.38
C PRO A 54 3.01 -0.99 -25.08
N HIS A 55 2.90 -0.33 -23.91
CA HIS A 55 3.10 -0.98 -22.61
C HIS A 55 1.91 -1.90 -22.28
N LEU A 56 0.68 -1.48 -22.58
CA LEU A 56 -0.48 -2.36 -22.42
C LEU A 56 -0.33 -3.62 -23.29
N ARG A 57 0.13 -3.46 -24.53
CA ARG A 57 0.41 -4.58 -25.43
C ARG A 57 1.50 -5.50 -24.87
N ALA A 58 2.57 -4.94 -24.31
CA ALA A 58 3.63 -5.73 -23.68
C ALA A 58 3.11 -6.50 -22.45
N LEU A 59 2.31 -5.86 -21.60
CA LEU A 59 1.66 -6.47 -20.44
C LEU A 59 0.75 -7.64 -20.84
N ILE A 60 -0.12 -7.45 -21.83
CA ILE A 60 -1.02 -8.48 -22.36
C ILE A 60 -0.26 -9.66 -22.98
N LYS A 61 0.87 -9.39 -23.64
CA LYS A 61 1.71 -10.43 -24.25
C LYS A 61 2.61 -11.15 -23.23
N GLY A 62 2.64 -10.71 -21.97
CA GLY A 62 3.55 -11.24 -20.97
C GLY A 62 5.02 -11.03 -21.35
N LYS A 63 5.31 -9.94 -22.09
CA LYS A 63 6.68 -9.67 -22.53
C LYS A 63 7.51 -9.33 -21.29
N SER A 64 8.64 -10.03 -21.12
CA SER A 64 9.63 -9.62 -20.14
C SER A 64 10.19 -8.26 -20.53
N ILE A 65 10.35 -7.43 -19.52
CA ILE A 65 10.84 -6.07 -19.62
C ILE A 65 12.16 -5.98 -18.85
N ASP A 66 12.99 -5.00 -19.19
CA ASP A 66 14.29 -4.87 -18.56
C ASP A 66 14.13 -4.68 -17.06
N PRO A 67 14.97 -5.29 -16.24
CA PRO A 67 14.69 -5.32 -14.83
C PRO A 67 14.90 -3.95 -14.14
N TRP A 68 13.80 -3.30 -13.76
CA TRP A 68 13.83 -2.10 -12.92
C TRP A 68 14.43 -2.40 -11.55
N SER A 69 15.36 -1.53 -11.13
CA SER A 69 15.96 -1.54 -9.79
C SER A 69 15.52 -0.38 -8.92
N THR A 70 14.81 0.61 -9.49
CA THR A 70 14.36 1.82 -8.82
C THR A 70 12.84 1.91 -8.79
N VAL A 71 12.32 2.55 -7.74
CA VAL A 71 10.88 2.85 -7.64
C VAL A 71 10.53 3.92 -8.67
N LYS A 72 9.46 3.70 -9.45
CA LYS A 72 8.88 4.72 -10.33
C LYS A 72 7.72 5.41 -9.62
N ILE A 73 7.69 6.74 -9.67
CA ILE A 73 6.59 7.57 -9.19
C ILE A 73 6.07 8.35 -10.38
N ALA A 74 4.80 8.17 -10.73
CA ALA A 74 4.15 8.85 -11.84
C ALA A 74 2.89 9.58 -11.34
N ALA A 75 2.62 10.74 -11.92
CA ALA A 75 1.35 11.42 -11.71
C ALA A 75 0.31 10.82 -12.65
N ILE A 76 -0.81 10.33 -12.10
CA ILE A 76 -1.95 9.81 -12.87
C ILE A 76 -3.10 10.79 -12.74
N LYS A 77 -3.64 11.21 -13.88
CA LYS A 77 -4.80 12.11 -13.92
C LYS A 77 -6.09 11.32 -13.87
N GLY A 78 -6.91 11.58 -12.87
CA GLY A 78 -8.31 11.19 -12.86
C GLY A 78 -9.19 12.20 -13.60
N ILE A 79 -10.47 11.89 -13.69
CA ILE A 79 -11.49 12.86 -14.12
C ILE A 79 -11.62 14.03 -13.12
N ASN A 80 -12.23 15.14 -13.56
CA ASN A 80 -12.46 16.34 -12.75
C ASN A 80 -11.18 16.89 -12.09
N SER A 81 -10.06 16.86 -12.82
CA SER A 81 -8.76 17.36 -12.35
C SER A 81 -8.24 16.66 -11.08
N THR A 82 -8.73 15.46 -10.77
CA THR A 82 -8.20 14.67 -9.67
C THR A 82 -6.79 14.20 -10.01
N GLN A 83 -5.83 14.37 -9.11
CA GLN A 83 -4.47 13.88 -9.29
C GLN A 83 -4.15 12.79 -8.29
N PHE A 84 -3.45 11.78 -8.77
CA PHE A 84 -2.92 10.69 -7.96
C PHE A 84 -1.42 10.57 -8.20
N SER A 85 -0.69 10.14 -7.19
CA SER A 85 0.69 9.68 -7.34
C SER A 85 0.72 8.16 -7.31
N ALA A 86 0.96 7.56 -8.47
CA ALA A 86 1.09 6.13 -8.62
C ALA A 86 2.55 5.71 -8.46
N ILE A 87 2.80 4.77 -7.57
CA ILE A 87 4.13 4.32 -7.18
C ILE A 87 4.25 2.85 -7.55
N ALA A 88 5.19 2.54 -8.42
CA ALA A 88 5.54 1.18 -8.81
C ALA A 88 6.85 0.78 -8.13
N LYS A 89 6.78 -0.12 -7.16
CA LYS A 89 7.95 -0.78 -6.56
C LYS A 89 8.29 -2.01 -7.41
N PRO A 90 9.50 -2.11 -7.98
CA PRO A 90 9.93 -3.34 -8.64
C PRO A 90 10.39 -4.40 -7.62
N PRO A 91 10.35 -5.70 -7.96
CA PRO A 91 10.86 -6.79 -7.11
C PRO A 91 12.33 -6.65 -6.70
N ARG A 92 13.14 -5.95 -7.51
CA ARG A 92 14.58 -5.75 -7.22
C ARG A 92 14.87 -4.63 -6.23
N TRP A 93 13.90 -3.77 -5.93
CA TRP A 93 14.04 -2.75 -4.89
C TRP A 93 13.62 -3.33 -3.54
N LYS A 94 14.62 -3.66 -2.71
CA LYS A 94 14.48 -4.55 -1.53
C LYS A 94 14.38 -3.82 -0.17
N LYS A 95 13.76 -2.64 -0.16
CA LYS A 95 13.62 -1.82 1.05
C LYS A 95 12.16 -1.70 1.49
N ASP A 96 11.93 -1.17 2.69
CA ASP A 96 10.58 -0.87 3.18
C ASP A 96 10.03 0.37 2.46
N ILE A 97 9.07 0.15 1.56
CA ILE A 97 8.48 1.22 0.73
C ILE A 97 7.81 2.30 1.58
N TYR A 98 7.25 1.92 2.73
CA TYR A 98 6.61 2.85 3.64
C TYR A 98 7.65 3.81 4.25
N THR A 99 8.79 3.26 4.67
CA THR A 99 9.86 4.00 5.36
C THR A 99 10.72 4.85 4.44
N HIS A 100 10.93 4.44 3.18
CA HIS A 100 11.86 5.14 2.28
C HIS A 100 11.19 5.94 1.16
N VAL A 101 9.90 5.72 0.90
CA VAL A 101 9.18 6.44 -0.18
C VAL A 101 7.98 7.19 0.37
N ILE A 102 7.14 6.55 1.19
CA ILE A 102 5.90 7.19 1.62
C ILE A 102 6.13 8.28 2.66
N THR A 103 7.04 8.10 3.61
CA THR A 103 7.47 9.17 4.53
C THR A 103 8.05 10.38 3.79
N GLU A 104 8.83 10.14 2.73
CA GLU A 104 9.42 11.20 1.91
C GLU A 104 8.38 11.94 1.07
N GLN A 105 7.34 11.26 0.61
CA GLN A 105 6.22 11.91 -0.06
C GLN A 105 5.31 12.65 0.92
N ALA A 106 5.06 12.06 2.09
CA ALA A 106 4.19 12.62 3.12
C ALA A 106 4.81 13.84 3.81
N LYS A 107 6.15 13.87 3.90
CA LYS A 107 6.90 14.78 4.78
C LYS A 107 6.31 14.82 6.19
N SER A 108 5.92 13.64 6.68
CA SER A 108 5.22 13.44 7.94
C SER A 108 5.42 12.01 8.40
N ASP A 109 5.28 11.80 9.72
CA ASP A 109 4.98 10.50 10.30
C ASP A 109 3.80 9.85 9.57
N ILE A 110 3.82 8.53 9.46
CA ILE A 110 2.76 7.75 8.82
C ILE A 110 2.27 6.61 9.72
N TRP A 111 0.97 6.36 9.64
CA TRP A 111 0.35 5.16 10.19
C TRP A 111 0.04 4.18 9.07
N VAL A 112 0.48 2.94 9.25
CA VAL A 112 0.35 1.88 8.25
C VAL A 112 -0.63 0.83 8.75
N GLN A 113 -1.67 0.60 7.97
CA GLN A 113 -2.46 -0.61 8.07
C GLN A 113 -1.89 -1.66 7.12
N SER A 114 -1.64 -2.85 7.64
CA SER A 114 -1.12 -3.99 6.88
C SER A 114 -1.54 -5.28 7.57
N TRP A 115 -1.71 -6.35 6.79
CA TRP A 115 -1.96 -7.67 7.35
C TRP A 115 -0.66 -8.30 7.85
N ARG A 116 -0.27 -7.93 9.07
CA ARG A 116 1.08 -8.19 9.59
C ARG A 116 1.11 -9.45 10.46
N ARG A 117 1.48 -10.58 9.86
CA ARG A 117 1.66 -11.85 10.59
C ARG A 117 3.15 -12.17 10.75
N PRO A 118 3.57 -12.84 11.85
CA PRO A 118 4.97 -13.22 12.04
C PRO A 118 5.59 -13.95 10.83
N MET A 119 4.82 -14.85 10.20
CA MET A 119 5.26 -15.59 9.01
C MET A 119 5.59 -14.72 7.78
N PHE A 120 5.14 -13.46 7.75
CA PHE A 120 5.44 -12.52 6.67
C PHE A 120 6.65 -11.63 6.96
N GLY A 121 7.38 -11.92 8.05
CA GLY A 121 8.54 -11.15 8.49
C GLY A 121 8.12 -9.79 9.00
N TRP A 122 7.44 -9.76 10.14
CA TRP A 122 6.97 -8.52 10.78
C TRP A 122 8.11 -7.50 10.87
N LEU A 123 7.86 -6.25 10.43
CA LEU A 123 8.75 -5.10 10.66
C LEU A 123 8.30 -4.26 11.85
N TYR A 124 9.25 -3.92 12.72
CA TYR A 124 9.05 -3.05 13.88
C TYR A 124 8.69 -1.61 13.47
N PRO A 125 8.08 -0.82 14.37
CA PRO A 125 7.92 0.60 14.12
C PRO A 125 9.29 1.26 13.92
N VAL A 126 9.36 2.19 12.98
CA VAL A 126 10.55 3.03 12.76
C VAL A 126 10.30 4.34 13.48
N CYS A 127 11.18 4.73 14.41
CA CYS A 127 11.00 5.93 15.24
C CYS A 127 12.27 6.78 15.35
N ASP A 128 13.40 6.29 14.86
CA ASP A 128 14.73 6.89 14.94
C ASP A 128 15.13 7.60 13.63
N ARG A 129 14.15 7.98 12.82
CA ARG A 129 14.30 8.75 11.57
C ARG A 129 13.56 10.07 11.66
N ASN A 130 13.75 10.92 10.64
CA ASN A 130 13.03 12.18 10.50
C ASN A 130 11.50 12.03 10.61
N TYR A 131 10.95 10.90 10.13
CA TYR A 131 9.54 10.57 10.23
C TYR A 131 9.35 9.14 10.73
N SER A 132 8.40 8.96 11.65
CA SER A 132 8.08 7.65 12.21
C SER A 132 7.13 6.86 11.31
N VAL A 133 7.29 5.53 11.31
CA VAL A 133 6.41 4.58 10.62
C VAL A 133 5.87 3.59 11.63
N LYS A 134 4.59 3.72 11.97
CA LYS A 134 3.94 2.90 13.00
C LYS A 134 2.82 2.06 12.39
N GLY A 135 2.79 0.78 12.72
CA GLY A 135 1.68 -0.10 12.37
C GLY A 135 0.46 0.20 13.22
N ARG A 136 -0.73 0.15 12.62
CA ARG A 136 -1.98 0.11 13.36
C ARG A 136 -2.16 -1.26 14.02
N THR A 137 -2.59 -1.27 15.28
CA THR A 137 -2.91 -2.49 16.04
C THR A 137 -4.41 -2.68 16.23
N LYS A 138 -5.20 -1.60 16.22
CA LYS A 138 -6.66 -1.67 16.25
C LYS A 138 -7.29 -0.66 15.31
N LEU A 139 -8.34 -1.09 14.61
CA LEU A 139 -9.18 -0.25 13.77
C LEU A 139 -10.50 0.03 14.47
N ARG A 140 -11.05 1.24 14.29
CA ARG A 140 -12.40 1.64 14.70
C ARG A 140 -13.22 2.16 13.52
N LEU A 141 -14.44 1.66 13.35
CA LEU A 141 -15.42 2.19 12.40
C LEU A 141 -16.60 2.75 13.18
N ASP A 142 -16.80 4.05 13.13
CA ASP A 142 -17.98 4.68 13.71
C ASP A 142 -19.20 4.47 12.79
N GLY A 143 -20.39 4.40 13.39
CA GLY A 143 -21.65 4.30 12.64
C GLY A 143 -21.93 2.91 12.05
N TYR A 144 -21.30 1.86 12.57
CA TYR A 144 -21.42 0.48 12.04
C TYR A 144 -22.88 -0.03 11.95
N ASN A 145 -23.82 0.52 12.74
CA ASN A 145 -25.24 0.17 12.68
C ASN A 145 -26.17 1.32 12.24
N PHE A 146 -25.67 2.36 11.53
CA PHE A 146 -26.44 3.54 11.06
C PHE A 146 -27.17 4.37 12.14
N ASN A 147 -27.24 3.90 13.39
CA ASN A 147 -27.59 4.67 14.58
C ASN A 147 -26.32 5.25 15.22
N SER A 148 -26.32 6.56 15.41
CA SER A 148 -25.18 7.49 15.38
C SER A 148 -24.21 7.46 16.56
N THR A 149 -24.19 6.42 17.39
CA THR A 149 -23.27 6.30 18.54
C THR A 149 -22.53 4.97 18.66
N SER A 150 -22.84 3.99 17.81
CA SER A 150 -22.17 2.68 17.83
C SER A 150 -20.87 2.69 17.02
N TYR A 151 -19.86 1.96 17.50
CA TYR A 151 -18.60 1.75 16.78
C TYR A 151 -18.24 0.26 16.74
N LEU A 152 -17.61 -0.16 15.65
CA LEU A 152 -17.00 -1.48 15.54
C LEU A 152 -15.48 -1.31 15.68
N GLU A 153 -14.90 -1.95 16.69
CA GLU A 153 -13.44 -2.01 16.85
C GLU A 153 -12.94 -3.44 16.62
N TYR A 154 -11.91 -3.61 15.79
CA TYR A 154 -11.30 -4.93 15.56
C TYR A 154 -9.78 -4.86 15.34
N SER A 155 -9.15 -6.01 15.57
CA SER A 155 -7.71 -6.18 15.41
C SER A 155 -7.28 -6.09 13.95
N TYR A 156 -6.11 -5.50 13.72
CA TYR A 156 -5.46 -5.47 12.41
C TYR A 156 -5.25 -6.88 11.80
N LEU A 157 -5.25 -7.95 12.61
CA LEU A 157 -5.16 -9.34 12.14
C LEU A 157 -6.40 -9.81 11.38
N ASN A 158 -7.53 -9.13 11.61
CA ASN A 158 -8.81 -9.36 10.96
C ASN A 158 -9.06 -8.36 9.82
N ASP A 159 -8.00 -7.67 9.36
CA ASP A 159 -8.05 -6.67 8.31
C ASP A 159 -6.99 -6.96 7.23
N HIS A 160 -7.44 -7.16 6.01
CA HIS A 160 -6.61 -7.36 4.83
C HIS A 160 -6.27 -6.07 4.09
N SER A 161 -6.86 -4.96 4.49
CA SER A 161 -6.54 -3.65 3.95
C SER A 161 -5.06 -3.34 4.15
N LYS A 162 -4.55 -2.59 3.18
CA LYS A 162 -3.17 -2.13 3.11
C LYS A 162 -3.23 -0.67 2.70
N PHE A 163 -2.82 0.20 3.60
CA PHE A 163 -2.74 1.62 3.33
C PHE A 163 -1.74 2.28 4.27
N ALA A 164 -1.28 3.46 3.85
CA ALA A 164 -0.60 4.40 4.73
C ALA A 164 -1.37 5.72 4.75
N VAL A 165 -1.41 6.35 5.91
CA VAL A 165 -1.97 7.68 6.07
C VAL A 165 -0.99 8.54 6.84
N ALA A 166 -0.73 9.75 6.34
CA ALA A 166 0.10 10.70 7.03
C ALA A 166 -0.61 11.21 8.29
N VAL A 167 0.17 11.44 9.35
CA VAL A 167 -0.35 11.94 10.63
C VAL A 167 -0.71 13.41 10.52
N ASN A 168 0.19 14.23 9.96
CA ASN A 168 0.10 15.69 9.97
C ASN A 168 -0.18 16.32 8.60
N THR A 169 -0.16 15.55 7.53
CA THR A 169 -0.45 16.03 6.17
C THR A 169 -1.64 15.29 5.56
N SER A 170 -2.09 15.76 4.40
CA SER A 170 -3.27 15.24 3.73
C SER A 170 -3.01 13.99 2.89
N LEU A 171 -1.83 13.38 2.99
CA LEU A 171 -1.48 12.23 2.17
C LEU A 171 -2.17 10.95 2.68
N PHE A 172 -2.92 10.31 1.79
CA PHE A 172 -3.38 8.95 1.94
C PHE A 172 -2.86 8.10 0.78
N CYS A 173 -2.42 6.87 1.06
CA CYS A 173 -1.90 5.93 0.08
C CYS A 173 -2.57 4.57 0.21
N PHE A 174 -3.18 4.10 -0.88
CA PHE A 174 -3.47 2.68 -1.06
C PHE A 174 -2.19 1.89 -1.28
N SER A 175 -2.17 0.60 -0.91
CA SER A 175 -1.08 -0.30 -1.26
C SER A 175 -1.54 -1.72 -1.57
N SER A 176 -0.83 -2.43 -2.45
CA SER A 176 -0.93 -3.88 -2.60
C SER A 176 0.08 -4.68 -1.76
N LEU A 177 0.97 -3.98 -1.03
CA LEU A 177 2.06 -4.54 -0.25
C LEU A 177 1.76 -4.49 1.25
N ASN A 178 1.94 -5.62 1.93
CA ASN A 178 2.03 -5.59 3.40
C ASN A 178 3.33 -4.89 3.82
N ARG A 179 3.39 -4.38 5.04
CA ARG A 179 4.65 -3.98 5.69
C ARG A 179 5.27 -5.20 6.38
N GLY A 180 6.13 -5.91 5.65
CA GLY A 180 6.84 -7.11 6.10
C GLY A 180 8.05 -7.40 5.21
N SER A 181 9.12 -8.00 5.76
CA SER A 181 10.37 -8.25 5.03
C SER A 181 10.18 -9.18 3.82
N THR A 182 9.21 -10.10 3.87
CA THR A 182 8.86 -10.93 2.70
C THR A 182 8.40 -10.12 1.49
N GLN A 183 7.94 -8.88 1.68
CA GLN A 183 7.51 -8.00 0.60
C GLN A 183 8.66 -7.25 -0.07
N PHE A 184 9.88 -7.32 0.47
CA PHE A 184 11.05 -6.65 -0.10
C PHE A 184 11.40 -7.21 -1.48
N HIS A 185 11.20 -8.50 -1.69
CA HIS A 185 11.44 -9.18 -2.97
C HIS A 185 10.22 -9.22 -3.90
N ARG A 186 9.12 -8.58 -3.50
CA ARG A 186 7.87 -8.55 -4.26
C ARG A 186 7.69 -7.17 -4.88
N GLY A 187 7.30 -7.13 -6.15
CA GLY A 187 6.82 -5.89 -6.75
C GLY A 187 5.42 -5.54 -6.26
N GLY A 188 5.06 -4.26 -6.31
CA GLY A 188 3.73 -3.86 -5.87
C GLY A 188 3.46 -2.38 -6.04
N GLU A 189 2.18 -2.06 -5.90
CA GLU A 189 1.62 -0.74 -6.18
C GLU A 189 1.38 0.00 -4.88
N LEU A 190 1.57 1.31 -4.95
CA LEU A 190 0.91 2.26 -4.07
C LEU A 190 0.26 3.33 -4.93
N LEU A 191 -0.88 3.83 -4.48
CA LEU A 191 -1.57 4.90 -5.18
C LEU A 191 -2.02 5.92 -4.14
N CYS A 192 -1.38 7.08 -4.19
CA CYS A 192 -1.50 8.12 -3.20
C CYS A 192 -2.29 9.30 -3.71
N ARG A 193 -2.93 10.02 -2.77
CA ARG A 193 -3.63 11.26 -3.03
C ARG A 193 -3.48 12.18 -1.83
N ASP A 194 -3.12 13.43 -2.10
CA ASP A 194 -3.20 14.52 -1.14
C ASP A 194 -4.63 15.03 -1.07
N ASN A 195 -5.36 14.57 -0.05
CA ASN A 195 -6.74 14.97 0.18
C ASN A 195 -7.12 14.83 1.66
N GLU A 196 -7.37 15.96 2.31
CA GLU A 196 -7.60 16.00 3.76
C GLU A 196 -8.86 15.25 4.18
N THR A 197 -9.91 15.27 3.35
CA THR A 197 -11.14 14.53 3.63
C THR A 197 -10.87 13.03 3.68
N VAL A 198 -10.14 12.50 2.69
CA VAL A 198 -9.76 11.07 2.63
C VAL A 198 -8.79 10.73 3.77
N ALA A 199 -7.70 11.48 3.92
CA ALA A 199 -6.72 11.22 4.98
C ALA A 199 -7.34 11.33 6.38
N GLY A 200 -8.23 12.30 6.60
CA GLY A 200 -8.99 12.46 7.83
C GLY A 200 -9.93 11.28 8.11
N LEU A 201 -10.64 10.78 7.10
CA LEU A 201 -11.47 9.57 7.23
C LEU A 201 -10.62 8.36 7.65
N PHE A 202 -9.50 8.11 6.97
CA PHE A 202 -8.64 6.96 7.28
C PHE A 202 -7.91 7.11 8.61
N ARG A 203 -7.46 8.32 9.00
CA ARG A 203 -6.90 8.57 10.33
C ARG A 203 -7.89 8.26 11.44
N ARG A 204 -9.18 8.63 11.29
CA ARG A 204 -10.21 8.29 12.29
C ARG A 204 -10.41 6.78 12.46
N THR A 205 -10.08 5.99 11.43
CA THR A 205 -10.13 4.53 11.57
C THR A 205 -9.00 3.95 12.43
N VAL A 206 -7.98 4.73 12.79
CA VAL A 206 -6.83 4.28 13.57
C VAL A 206 -7.11 4.43 15.07
N ALA A 207 -7.58 3.35 15.71
CA ALA A 207 -7.90 3.37 17.14
C ALA A 207 -6.65 3.22 18.03
N LYS A 208 -5.69 2.40 17.61
CA LYS A 208 -4.43 2.18 18.32
C LYS A 208 -3.30 1.91 17.33
N VAL A 209 -2.13 2.47 17.60
CA VAL A 209 -0.89 2.23 16.87
C VAL A 209 0.15 1.56 17.77
N GLU A 210 1.19 1.02 17.16
CA GLU A 210 2.39 0.58 17.89
C GLU A 210 3.05 1.73 18.65
N VAL A 211 3.65 1.39 19.78
CA VAL A 211 4.56 2.26 20.52
C VAL A 211 5.99 2.00 20.07
N CYS A 212 6.86 3.01 20.15
CA CYS A 212 8.27 2.88 19.75
C CYS A 212 9.06 1.97 20.71
N ASP A 213 8.57 1.78 21.93
CA ASP A 213 9.19 0.95 22.97
C ASP A 213 8.57 -0.46 23.06
N ALA A 214 7.94 -0.93 21.97
CA ALA A 214 7.16 -2.16 22.01
C ALA A 214 8.07 -3.35 22.33
N THR A 215 7.92 -3.84 23.56
CA THR A 215 8.41 -5.13 23.99
C THR A 215 7.97 -6.21 22.99
N ASP A 216 8.78 -7.26 22.83
CA ASP A 216 8.35 -8.41 22.04
C ASP A 216 7.03 -9.01 22.58
N PRO A 217 6.36 -9.92 21.84
CA PRO A 217 5.14 -10.58 22.33
C PRO A 217 5.31 -11.37 23.65
N SER A 218 6.55 -11.57 24.12
CA SER A 218 6.90 -12.19 25.42
C SER A 218 7.16 -11.17 26.54
N GLY A 219 7.01 -9.87 26.29
CA GLY A 219 7.13 -8.82 27.30
C GLY A 219 8.57 -8.32 27.54
N ASN A 220 9.54 -8.72 26.71
CA ASN A 220 10.92 -8.24 26.87
C ASN A 220 11.14 -6.90 26.16
N PRO A 221 11.77 -5.90 26.81
CA PRO A 221 12.23 -4.68 26.15
C PRO A 221 13.13 -5.04 24.97
N GLN A 222 12.74 -4.66 23.75
CA GLN A 222 13.56 -4.96 22.58
C GLN A 222 14.71 -3.98 22.48
N THR A 223 15.92 -4.51 22.36
CA THR A 223 17.07 -3.71 21.94
C THR A 223 16.78 -3.13 20.55
N PRO A 224 16.91 -1.80 20.35
CA PRO A 224 16.83 -1.22 19.02
C PRO A 224 17.90 -1.91 18.18
N ASN A 225 17.49 -2.67 17.17
CA ASN A 225 18.42 -3.47 16.38
C ASN A 225 19.19 -2.52 15.44
N ARG A 226 20.12 -1.72 16.01
CA ARG A 226 20.98 -0.73 15.33
C ARG A 226 21.84 -1.36 14.23
N THR A 227 21.93 -2.69 14.19
CA THR A 227 22.56 -3.50 13.15
C THR A 227 21.64 -3.81 11.97
N TRP A 228 20.31 -3.86 12.16
CA TRP A 228 19.38 -4.17 11.06
C TRP A 228 19.15 -2.97 10.15
N ILE A 229 19.04 -1.77 10.75
CA ILE A 229 18.92 -0.48 10.04
C ILE A 229 20.17 -0.24 9.18
N ARG A 230 21.37 -0.46 9.74
CA ARG A 230 22.64 -0.31 9.01
C ARG A 230 22.84 -1.28 7.85
N ASN A 231 22.21 -2.45 7.87
CA ASN A 231 22.40 -3.47 6.83
C ASN A 231 21.35 -3.42 5.72
N HIS A 232 20.31 -2.59 5.84
CA HIS A 232 19.19 -2.52 4.89
C HIS A 232 18.83 -1.08 4.46
N ASP A 233 19.67 -0.10 4.83
CA ASP A 233 19.69 1.26 4.28
C ASP A 233 20.29 1.35 2.88
#